data_AF-A0A7X2SY88-F1
#
_entry.id   AF-A0A7X2SY88-F1
#
_cell.length_a   1.000
_cell.length_b   1.000
_cell.length_c   1.000
_cell.angle_alpha   90.00
_cell.angle_beta   90.00
_cell.angle_gamma   90.00
#
_symmetry.space_group_name_H-M   'P 1'
#
loop_
_entity.id
_entity.type
_entity.pdbx_description
1 polymer ?
#
loop_
_entity_poly.entity_id
_entity_poly.type
_entity_poly.pdbx_seq_one_letter_code
_entity_poly.pdbx_strand_id
1 'polypeptide(L)'
;TQHREANLSLKRAKNLLVDKGYQEAITYSFVDPKIQQLLHPGEEALLLPSPISSDMSTMRLSLWTGLLSAVVYNQNRQQSRVRLFESGLRFVPDTQADLGIRQDLMLAGVISGNRVEEHWDLARQTVDFYDLKGDLESLLDLTGKLDDISFRAEANPALHPGQSAAIYLHDEHIGFIGVVHPELERKLDLNGRTLVFELLWNKVADRVLPDAREISRFPANRRDIAVVVAENVPAADIIAECKKVGVNQVVGVNLFDV
;
A
#
# COMPACT_ATOMS: atom_id res chain seq x y z
N THR A 1 32.52 1.73 -0.47
CA THR A 1 31.06 1.75 -0.23
C THR A 1 30.63 3.19 0.00
N GLN A 2 30.11 3.86 -1.03
CA GLN A 2 29.60 5.23 -0.90
C GLN A 2 28.22 5.18 -0.23
N HIS A 3 28.15 5.59 1.03
CA HIS A 3 26.89 5.80 1.73
C HIS A 3 26.23 7.07 1.16
N ARG A 4 25.12 6.91 0.42
CA ARG A 4 24.30 8.02 -0.04
C ARG A 4 23.18 8.25 0.96
N GLU A 5 23.22 9.39 1.65
CA GLU A 5 22.25 9.73 2.71
C GLU A 5 20.81 9.81 2.21
N ALA A 6 20.62 10.19 0.94
CA ALA A 6 19.32 10.23 0.28
C ALA A 6 18.71 8.84 0.01
N ASN A 7 19.44 7.75 0.22
CA ASN A 7 18.86 6.41 0.07
C ASN A 7 18.00 6.07 1.29
N LEU A 8 16.73 5.76 1.07
CA LEU A 8 15.87 5.17 2.08
C LEU A 8 16.17 3.67 2.19
N SER A 9 16.52 3.21 3.38
CA SER A 9 16.80 1.80 3.63
C SER A 9 15.52 0.98 3.73
N LEU A 10 15.45 -0.15 3.01
CA LEU A 10 14.34 -1.10 3.15
C LEU A 10 14.21 -1.60 4.58
N LYS A 11 15.32 -1.78 5.30
CA LYS A 11 15.28 -2.17 6.72
C LYS A 11 14.56 -1.12 7.57
N ARG A 12 14.71 0.18 7.26
CA ARG A 12 14.02 1.25 7.99
C ARG A 12 12.51 1.21 7.74
N ALA A 13 12.11 0.95 6.50
CA ALA A 13 10.71 0.75 6.11
C ALA A 13 10.10 -0.47 6.83
N LYS A 14 10.80 -1.61 6.86
CA LYS A 14 10.37 -2.80 7.61
C LYS A 14 10.20 -2.53 9.10
N ASN A 15 11.17 -1.85 9.72
CA ASN A 15 11.07 -1.48 11.13
C ASN A 15 9.83 -0.60 11.40
N LEU A 16 9.52 0.36 10.51
CA LEU A 16 8.31 1.18 10.67
C LEU A 16 7.03 0.33 10.57
N LEU A 17 6.97 -0.64 9.67
CA LEU A 17 5.82 -1.57 9.60
C LEU A 17 5.70 -2.42 10.86
N VAL A 18 6.82 -2.87 11.44
CA VAL A 18 6.84 -3.55 12.75
C VAL A 18 6.33 -2.63 13.85
N ASP A 19 6.77 -1.37 13.90
CA ASP A 19 6.31 -0.37 14.87
C ASP A 19 4.78 -0.11 14.73
N LYS A 20 4.22 -0.29 13.54
CA LYS A 20 2.78 -0.21 13.22
C LYS A 20 2.02 -1.53 13.46
N GLY A 21 2.67 -2.53 14.04
CA GLY A 21 2.05 -3.80 14.42
C GLY A 21 1.88 -4.80 13.28
N TYR A 22 2.74 -4.75 12.25
CA TYR A 22 2.81 -5.78 11.22
C TYR A 22 3.91 -6.80 11.54
N GLN A 23 3.69 -8.04 11.10
CA GLN A 23 4.68 -9.11 11.14
C GLN A 23 5.26 -9.38 9.75
N GLU A 24 6.58 -9.55 9.65
CA GLU A 24 7.21 -9.92 8.38
C GLU A 24 6.89 -11.38 8.02
N ALA A 25 6.44 -11.59 6.78
CA ALA A 25 6.27 -12.89 6.16
C ALA A 25 7.25 -13.06 4.98
N ILE A 26 7.61 -14.31 4.69
CA ILE A 26 8.37 -14.68 3.50
C ILE A 26 7.61 -15.82 2.84
N THR A 27 7.07 -15.57 1.65
CA THR A 27 6.29 -16.56 0.89
C THR A 27 7.07 -17.09 -0.30
N TYR A 28 6.66 -18.24 -0.84
CA TYR A 28 7.31 -18.78 -2.03
C TYR A 28 7.12 -17.84 -3.23
N SER A 29 8.15 -17.72 -4.06
CA SER A 29 8.12 -16.90 -5.28
C SER A 29 7.31 -17.53 -6.41
N PHE A 30 7.07 -18.83 -6.32
CA PHE A 30 6.17 -19.58 -7.19
C PHE A 30 4.89 -19.94 -6.43
N VAL A 31 3.74 -19.78 -7.09
CA VAL A 31 2.41 -19.82 -6.48
C VAL A 31 1.45 -20.68 -7.33
N ASP A 32 0.25 -20.90 -6.80
CA ASP A 32 -0.81 -21.61 -7.52
C ASP A 32 -1.35 -20.69 -8.64
N PRO A 33 -1.24 -21.10 -9.92
CA PRO A 33 -1.76 -20.30 -11.03
C PRO A 33 -3.27 -20.07 -10.93
N LYS A 34 -4.04 -20.97 -10.32
CA LYS A 34 -5.50 -20.80 -10.17
C LYS A 34 -5.81 -19.62 -9.25
N ILE A 35 -5.11 -19.52 -8.12
CA ILE A 35 -5.29 -18.43 -7.16
C ILE A 35 -4.78 -17.12 -7.78
N GLN A 36 -3.62 -17.14 -8.43
CA GLN A 36 -3.08 -15.97 -9.11
C GLN A 36 -4.02 -15.44 -10.19
N GLN A 37 -4.66 -16.31 -10.99
CA GLN A 37 -5.61 -15.94 -12.03
C GLN A 37 -6.86 -15.24 -11.46
N LEU A 38 -7.24 -15.53 -10.22
CA LEU A 38 -8.34 -14.82 -9.56
C LEU A 38 -7.98 -13.38 -9.22
N LEU A 39 -6.72 -13.12 -8.85
CA LEU A 39 -6.22 -11.80 -8.48
C LEU A 39 -5.81 -10.97 -9.71
N HIS A 40 -5.22 -11.62 -10.72
CA HIS A 40 -4.67 -11.01 -11.93
C HIS A 40 -5.30 -11.64 -13.18
N PRO A 41 -6.62 -11.47 -13.40
CA PRO A 41 -7.32 -12.14 -14.49
C PRO A 41 -6.85 -11.64 -15.85
N GLY A 42 -6.41 -12.58 -16.69
CA GLY A 42 -5.97 -12.30 -18.06
C GLY A 42 -4.50 -11.88 -18.19
N GLU A 43 -3.77 -11.79 -17.09
CA GLU A 43 -2.33 -11.55 -17.11
C GLU A 43 -1.56 -12.87 -17.27
N GLU A 44 -0.66 -12.91 -18.26
CA GLU A 44 0.23 -14.06 -18.44
C GLU A 44 1.35 -14.02 -17.40
N ALA A 45 1.66 -15.18 -16.82
CA ALA A 45 2.72 -15.35 -15.84
C ALA A 45 3.76 -16.36 -16.32
N LEU A 46 4.99 -16.24 -15.82
CA LEU A 46 6.07 -17.16 -16.17
C LEU A 46 5.84 -18.53 -15.51
N LEU A 47 5.55 -19.54 -16.34
CA LEU A 47 5.35 -20.92 -15.91
C LEU A 47 6.68 -21.67 -15.80
N LEU A 48 6.78 -22.53 -14.78
CA LEU A 48 7.89 -23.45 -14.58
C LEU A 48 7.60 -24.76 -15.31
N PRO A 49 8.44 -25.21 -16.28
CA PRO A 49 8.18 -26.44 -17.04
C PRO A 49 8.17 -27.72 -16.21
N SER A 50 9.00 -27.77 -15.15
CA SER A 50 9.13 -28.92 -14.25
C SER A 50 9.01 -28.46 -12.79
N PRO A 51 7.79 -28.12 -12.33
CA PRO A 51 7.58 -27.60 -10.99
C PRO A 51 7.60 -28.70 -9.92
N ILE A 52 7.82 -28.31 -8.66
CA ILE A 52 7.78 -29.22 -7.51
C ILE A 52 6.36 -29.79 -7.33
N SER A 53 5.33 -28.97 -7.55
CA SER A 53 3.92 -29.36 -7.55
C SER A 53 3.11 -28.47 -8.50
N SER A 54 1.89 -28.88 -8.86
CA SER A 54 0.98 -28.07 -9.68
C SER A 54 0.66 -26.72 -9.06
N ASP A 55 0.60 -26.67 -7.73
CA ASP A 55 0.21 -25.49 -6.95
C ASP A 55 1.41 -24.55 -6.69
N MET A 56 2.57 -24.87 -7.27
CA MET A 56 3.83 -24.14 -7.21
C MET A 56 4.46 -24.03 -8.61
N SER A 57 3.63 -23.74 -9.61
CA SER A 57 4.00 -23.86 -11.03
C SER A 57 4.12 -22.55 -11.78
N THR A 58 3.70 -21.42 -11.20
CA THR A 58 3.86 -20.09 -11.83
C THR A 58 4.64 -19.15 -10.94
N MET A 59 5.51 -18.33 -11.53
CA MET A 59 6.13 -17.22 -10.82
C MET A 59 5.07 -16.17 -10.47
N ARG A 60 5.23 -15.54 -9.31
CA ARG A 60 4.26 -14.57 -8.80
C ARG A 60 4.31 -13.24 -9.56
N LEU A 61 3.14 -12.75 -9.99
CA LEU A 61 2.95 -11.42 -10.60
C LEU A 61 2.93 -10.30 -9.55
N SER A 62 2.57 -10.64 -8.31
CA SER A 62 2.54 -9.75 -7.14
C SER A 62 2.81 -10.58 -5.88
N LEU A 63 3.01 -9.92 -4.75
CA LEU A 63 3.14 -10.58 -3.44
C LEU A 63 1.77 -10.95 -2.84
N TRP A 64 0.66 -10.45 -3.40
CA TRP A 64 -0.69 -10.66 -2.86
C TRP A 64 -1.10 -12.13 -2.81
N THR A 65 -0.77 -12.92 -3.84
CA THR A 65 -1.12 -14.36 -3.86
C THR A 65 -0.56 -15.09 -2.64
N GLY A 66 0.71 -14.84 -2.31
CA GLY A 66 1.37 -15.42 -1.14
C GLY A 66 0.82 -14.86 0.17
N LEU A 67 0.68 -13.54 0.27
CA LEU A 67 0.20 -12.85 1.47
C LEU A 67 -1.24 -13.25 1.84
N LEU A 68 -2.17 -13.28 0.87
CA LEU A 68 -3.55 -13.70 1.10
C LEU A 68 -3.63 -15.18 1.48
N SER A 69 -2.85 -16.05 0.83
CA SER A 69 -2.75 -17.45 1.24
C SER A 69 -2.23 -17.61 2.68
N ALA A 70 -1.29 -16.76 3.10
CA ALA A 70 -0.80 -16.73 4.47
C ALA A 70 -1.88 -16.24 5.47
N VAL A 71 -2.73 -15.28 5.09
CA VAL A 71 -3.90 -14.90 5.90
C VAL A 71 -4.83 -16.08 6.09
N VAL A 72 -5.24 -16.74 5.02
CA VAL A 72 -6.13 -17.93 5.06
C VAL A 72 -5.51 -19.04 5.92
N TYR A 73 -4.21 -19.31 5.76
CA TYR A 73 -3.49 -20.29 6.58
C TYR A 73 -3.62 -20.02 8.10
N ASN A 74 -3.52 -18.76 8.50
CA ASN A 74 -3.64 -18.34 9.90
C ASN A 74 -5.11 -18.33 10.38
N GLN A 75 -6.04 -17.88 9.54
CA GLN A 75 -7.47 -17.89 9.84
C GLN A 75 -8.00 -19.32 10.07
N ASN A 76 -7.53 -20.29 9.28
CA ASN A 76 -7.81 -21.72 9.48
C ASN A 76 -7.25 -22.28 10.80
N ARG A 77 -6.37 -21.54 11.47
CA ARG A 77 -5.81 -21.84 12.81
C ARG A 77 -6.36 -20.89 13.88
N GLN A 78 -7.59 -20.40 13.66
CA GLN A 78 -8.33 -19.56 14.60
C GLN A 78 -7.68 -18.20 14.88
N GLN A 79 -6.77 -17.74 14.03
CA GLN A 79 -6.19 -16.39 14.10
C GLN A 79 -6.96 -15.46 13.18
N SER A 80 -7.94 -14.74 13.73
CA SER A 80 -8.83 -13.85 12.95
C SER A 80 -8.18 -12.53 12.56
N ARG A 81 -7.29 -11.98 13.40
CA ARG A 81 -6.55 -10.74 13.14
C ARG A 81 -5.18 -11.08 12.59
N VAL A 82 -4.94 -10.72 11.33
CA VAL A 82 -3.66 -10.98 10.65
C VAL A 82 -3.17 -9.69 10.01
N ARG A 83 -1.93 -9.29 10.32
CA ARG A 83 -1.26 -8.10 9.76
C ARG A 83 0.14 -8.51 9.31
N LEU A 84 0.32 -8.69 8.01
CA LEU A 84 1.56 -9.19 7.43
C LEU A 84 2.13 -8.19 6.41
N PHE A 85 3.45 -8.15 6.30
CA PHE A 85 4.12 -7.51 5.16
C PHE A 85 5.22 -8.42 4.63
N GLU A 86 5.56 -8.24 3.36
CA GLU A 86 6.66 -8.94 2.70
C GLU A 86 7.37 -7.97 1.74
N SER A 87 8.69 -8.13 1.62
CA SER A 87 9.47 -7.52 0.55
C SER A 87 10.05 -8.61 -0.34
N GLY A 88 9.91 -8.51 -1.65
CA GLY A 88 10.48 -9.49 -2.57
C GLY A 88 10.24 -9.16 -4.02
N LEU A 89 10.82 -9.95 -4.90
CA LEU A 89 10.67 -9.75 -6.34
C LEU A 89 9.30 -10.23 -6.83
N ARG A 90 8.72 -9.50 -7.78
CA ARG A 90 7.69 -10.00 -8.70
C ARG A 90 8.28 -10.25 -10.08
N PHE A 91 7.64 -11.11 -10.86
CA PHE A 91 8.15 -11.56 -12.16
C PHE A 91 7.08 -11.35 -13.22
N VAL A 92 7.25 -10.31 -14.05
CA VAL A 92 6.28 -9.93 -15.08
C VAL A 92 6.88 -10.18 -16.47
N PRO A 93 6.23 -10.96 -17.35
CA PRO A 93 6.66 -11.11 -18.75
C PRO A 93 6.80 -9.75 -19.43
N ASP A 94 8.00 -9.50 -19.97
CA ASP A 94 8.34 -8.22 -20.62
C ASP A 94 9.42 -8.48 -21.67
N THR A 95 9.06 -8.37 -22.95
CA THR A 95 9.96 -8.66 -24.07
C THR A 95 11.13 -7.68 -24.19
N GLN A 96 11.06 -6.53 -23.52
CA GLN A 96 12.15 -5.55 -23.48
C GLN A 96 13.10 -5.75 -22.30
N ALA A 97 12.70 -6.53 -21.29
CA ALA A 97 13.53 -6.82 -20.14
C ALA A 97 14.57 -7.90 -20.43
N ASP A 98 15.63 -7.94 -19.63
CA ASP A 98 16.62 -9.01 -19.71
C ASP A 98 15.95 -10.38 -19.48
N LEU A 99 16.35 -11.36 -20.27
CA LEU A 99 15.75 -12.71 -20.30
C LEU A 99 14.22 -12.74 -20.58
N GLY A 100 13.62 -11.64 -21.05
CA GLY A 100 12.18 -11.54 -21.31
C GLY A 100 11.31 -11.43 -20.05
N ILE A 101 11.91 -11.15 -18.89
CA ILE A 101 11.20 -11.09 -17.60
C ILE A 101 11.63 -9.86 -16.79
N ARG A 102 10.69 -8.99 -16.46
CA ARG A 102 10.94 -7.85 -15.57
C ARG A 102 10.85 -8.31 -14.12
N GLN A 103 11.90 -8.04 -13.36
CA GLN A 103 12.01 -8.39 -11.94
C GLN A 103 12.03 -7.13 -11.09
N ASP A 104 10.87 -6.77 -10.56
CA ASP A 104 10.71 -5.57 -9.75
C ASP A 104 10.72 -5.95 -8.26
N LEU A 105 11.50 -5.22 -7.44
CA LEU A 105 11.43 -5.34 -5.99
C LEU A 105 10.18 -4.63 -5.48
N MET A 106 9.32 -5.39 -4.80
CA MET A 106 8.07 -4.92 -4.24
C MET A 106 8.13 -4.91 -2.71
N LEU A 107 7.34 -4.03 -2.10
CA LEU A 107 6.96 -4.07 -0.70
C LEU A 107 5.44 -4.12 -0.63
N ALA A 108 4.90 -5.22 -0.11
CA ALA A 108 3.47 -5.45 -0.04
C ALA A 108 3.05 -5.80 1.39
N GLY A 109 1.76 -5.63 1.69
CA GLY A 109 1.21 -6.04 2.96
C GLY A 109 -0.28 -6.25 2.91
N VAL A 110 -0.77 -6.89 3.97
CA VAL A 110 -2.17 -7.26 4.16
C VAL A 110 -2.57 -7.07 5.60
N ILE A 111 -3.76 -6.54 5.84
CA ILE A 111 -4.39 -6.47 7.16
C ILE A 111 -5.82 -7.01 7.11
N SER A 112 -6.22 -7.72 8.16
CA SER A 112 -7.57 -8.27 8.34
C SER A 112 -7.94 -8.34 9.83
N GLY A 113 -9.24 -8.39 10.11
CA GLY A 113 -9.78 -8.51 11.47
C GLY A 113 -9.98 -7.17 12.18
N ASN A 114 -9.80 -7.15 13.50
CA ASN A 114 -9.99 -5.94 14.31
C ASN A 114 -8.77 -5.00 14.24
N ARG A 115 -9.01 -3.69 14.30
CA ARG A 115 -7.97 -2.65 14.34
C ARG A 115 -6.97 -2.92 15.44
N VAL A 116 -7.48 -3.19 16.64
CA VAL A 116 -6.73 -3.55 17.83
C VAL A 116 -7.11 -4.94 18.30
N GLU A 117 -6.22 -5.56 19.06
CA GLU A 117 -6.53 -6.77 19.80
C GLU A 117 -7.56 -6.47 20.91
N GLU A 118 -8.10 -7.52 21.52
CA GLU A 118 -9.06 -7.36 22.59
C GLU A 118 -8.43 -6.55 23.73
N HIS A 119 -9.05 -5.41 24.03
CA HIS A 119 -8.54 -4.44 24.98
C HIS A 119 -9.71 -3.80 25.74
N TRP A 120 -9.52 -3.57 27.04
CA TRP A 120 -10.58 -3.11 27.95
C TRP A 120 -11.07 -1.68 27.65
N ASP A 121 -10.19 -0.82 27.12
CA ASP A 121 -10.45 0.60 26.87
C ASP A 121 -10.64 0.95 25.38
N LEU A 122 -10.39 0.00 24.47
CA LEU A 122 -10.43 0.28 23.03
C LEU A 122 -11.66 -0.37 22.40
N ALA A 123 -12.37 0.41 21.60
CA ALA A 123 -13.55 -0.08 20.89
C ALA A 123 -13.19 -1.20 19.92
N ARG A 124 -14.01 -2.26 19.93
CA ARG A 124 -13.89 -3.36 18.97
C ARG A 124 -14.40 -2.91 17.61
N GLN A 125 -13.47 -2.53 16.74
CA GLN A 125 -13.75 -2.10 15.36
C GLN A 125 -12.90 -2.90 14.37
N THR A 126 -13.48 -3.24 13.23
CA THR A 126 -12.75 -3.89 12.13
C THR A 126 -11.90 -2.88 11.37
N VAL A 127 -10.72 -3.32 10.90
CA VAL A 127 -9.85 -2.46 10.09
C VAL A 127 -10.58 -1.97 8.85
N ASP A 128 -10.40 -0.69 8.50
CA ASP A 128 -10.95 -0.08 7.29
C ASP A 128 -9.86 0.44 6.34
N PHE A 129 -10.26 1.05 5.22
CA PHE A 129 -9.35 1.59 4.20
C PHE A 129 -8.41 2.65 4.77
N TYR A 130 -8.91 3.50 5.67
CA TYR A 130 -8.14 4.62 6.22
C TYR A 130 -7.12 4.14 7.26
N ASP A 131 -7.36 3.01 7.93
CA ASP A 131 -6.35 2.34 8.76
C ASP A 131 -5.11 1.97 7.94
N LEU A 132 -5.32 1.28 6.81
CA LEU A 132 -4.22 0.89 5.94
C LEU A 132 -3.59 2.11 5.25
N LYS A 133 -4.40 3.09 4.85
CA LYS A 133 -3.91 4.33 4.25
C LYS A 133 -3.01 5.09 5.21
N GLY A 134 -3.37 5.23 6.48
CA GLY A 134 -2.55 5.93 7.48
C GLY A 134 -1.21 5.23 7.75
N ASP A 135 -1.18 3.89 7.74
CA ASP A 135 0.07 3.13 7.81
C ASP A 135 0.96 3.37 6.59
N LEU A 136 0.35 3.41 5.41
CA LEU A 136 1.05 3.65 4.15
C LEU A 136 1.54 5.10 4.03
N GLU A 137 0.75 6.09 4.45
CA GLU A 137 1.18 7.49 4.54
C GLU A 137 2.38 7.61 5.49
N SER A 138 2.37 6.93 6.64
CA SER A 138 3.51 6.90 7.57
C SER A 138 4.77 6.29 6.94
N LEU A 139 4.61 5.26 6.10
CA LEU A 139 5.70 4.64 5.37
C LEU A 139 6.25 5.57 4.29
N LEU A 140 5.37 6.20 3.52
CA LEU A 140 5.72 7.10 2.43
C LEU A 140 6.30 8.42 2.95
N ASP A 141 5.93 8.87 4.15
CA ASP A 141 6.51 10.04 4.81
C ASP A 141 8.01 9.90 5.08
N LEU A 142 8.53 8.67 5.21
CA LEU A 142 9.97 8.42 5.31
C LEU A 142 10.77 8.93 4.10
N THR A 143 10.11 9.09 2.95
CA THR A 143 10.69 9.68 1.74
C THR A 143 10.80 11.21 1.82
N GLY A 144 10.05 11.87 2.71
CA GLY A 144 9.92 13.33 2.73
C GLY A 144 9.20 13.91 1.51
N LYS A 145 8.46 13.08 0.75
CA LYS A 145 7.71 13.46 -0.47
C LYS A 145 6.21 13.23 -0.34
N LEU A 146 5.68 13.14 0.89
CA LEU A 146 4.27 12.81 1.12
C LEU A 146 3.32 13.82 0.45
N ASP A 147 3.71 15.10 0.38
CA ASP A 147 2.94 16.15 -0.31
C ASP A 147 2.82 15.91 -1.83
N ASP A 148 3.73 15.15 -2.44
CA ASP A 148 3.75 14.84 -3.88
C ASP A 148 3.01 13.53 -4.21
N ILE A 149 2.40 12.90 -3.20
CA ILE A 149 1.72 11.62 -3.33
C ILE A 149 0.22 11.85 -3.51
N SER A 150 -0.36 11.16 -4.48
CA SER A 150 -1.81 11.16 -4.71
C SER A 150 -2.37 9.75 -4.72
N PHE A 151 -3.54 9.59 -4.10
CA PHE A 151 -4.34 8.38 -4.10
C PHE A 151 -5.51 8.61 -5.05
N ARG A 152 -5.51 7.92 -6.20
CA ARG A 152 -6.53 8.10 -7.25
C ARG A 152 -7.39 6.86 -7.29
N ALA A 153 -8.71 7.05 -7.29
CA ALA A 153 -9.64 5.94 -7.47
C ALA A 153 -9.37 5.30 -8.84
N GLU A 154 -8.89 4.06 -8.83
CA GLU A 154 -8.55 3.30 -10.02
C GLU A 154 -9.00 1.86 -9.85
N ALA A 155 -9.54 1.30 -10.92
CA ALA A 155 -10.06 -0.06 -10.92
C ALA A 155 -8.89 -1.05 -10.92
N ASN A 156 -8.96 -2.02 -10.02
CA ASN A 156 -8.10 -3.19 -10.02
C ASN A 156 -9.00 -4.42 -9.85
N PRO A 157 -8.91 -5.46 -10.71
CA PRO A 157 -9.78 -6.63 -10.62
C PRO A 157 -9.74 -7.34 -9.27
N ALA A 158 -8.63 -7.24 -8.54
CA ALA A 158 -8.47 -7.83 -7.21
C ALA A 158 -9.20 -7.08 -6.10
N LEU A 159 -9.58 -5.81 -6.32
CA LEU A 159 -9.98 -4.87 -5.27
C LEU A 159 -11.42 -4.38 -5.47
N HIS A 160 -12.02 -3.91 -4.38
CA HIS A 160 -13.34 -3.31 -4.38
C HIS A 160 -13.31 -1.95 -5.11
N PRO A 161 -14.16 -1.71 -6.14
CA PRO A 161 -14.04 -0.54 -7.03
C PRO A 161 -14.29 0.81 -6.34
N GLY A 162 -15.06 0.84 -5.25
CA GLY A 162 -15.28 2.04 -4.44
C GLY A 162 -14.34 2.20 -3.24
N GLN A 163 -13.43 1.24 -3.02
CA GLN A 163 -12.53 1.21 -1.85
C GLN A 163 -11.11 0.77 -2.27
N SER A 164 -10.68 1.24 -3.44
CA SER A 164 -9.35 1.01 -4.01
C SER A 164 -8.76 2.32 -4.54
N ALA A 165 -7.45 2.42 -4.48
CA ALA A 165 -6.72 3.53 -5.08
C ALA A 165 -5.39 3.06 -5.67
N ALA A 166 -5.07 3.58 -6.84
CA ALA A 166 -3.71 3.62 -7.33
C ALA A 166 -2.95 4.74 -6.62
N ILE A 167 -1.69 4.48 -6.31
CA ILE A 167 -0.80 5.37 -5.57
C ILE A 167 0.18 5.96 -6.57
N TYR A 168 0.25 7.28 -6.60
CA TYR A 168 1.11 8.02 -7.52
C TYR A 168 2.08 8.89 -6.74
N LEU A 169 3.32 8.97 -7.21
CA LEU A 169 4.34 9.93 -6.77
C LEU A 169 4.74 10.78 -7.99
N HIS A 170 4.47 12.08 -7.98
CA HIS A 170 4.72 12.96 -9.14
C HIS A 170 4.13 12.41 -10.47
N ASP A 171 2.87 11.94 -10.45
CA ASP A 171 2.18 11.28 -11.57
C ASP A 171 2.74 9.93 -12.03
N GLU A 172 3.79 9.41 -11.40
CA GLU A 172 4.26 8.06 -11.64
C GLU A 172 3.52 7.05 -10.76
N HIS A 173 2.94 6.01 -11.36
CA HIS A 173 2.29 4.94 -10.62
C HIS A 173 3.32 4.14 -9.81
N ILE A 174 3.17 4.14 -8.48
CA ILE A 174 4.08 3.46 -7.56
C ILE A 174 3.45 2.25 -6.86
N GLY A 175 2.14 2.03 -6.99
CA GLY A 175 1.50 0.89 -6.35
C GLY A 175 -0.02 0.99 -6.22
N PHE A 176 -0.62 0.05 -5.51
CA PHE A 176 -2.04 0.00 -5.20
C PHE A 176 -2.29 -0.19 -3.71
N ILE A 177 -3.44 0.29 -3.25
CA ILE A 177 -4.04 0.02 -1.94
C ILE A 177 -5.53 -0.24 -2.12
N GLY A 178 -6.10 -1.19 -1.37
CA GLY A 178 -7.55 -1.31 -1.33
C GLY A 178 -8.06 -2.48 -0.50
N VAL A 179 -9.38 -2.51 -0.37
CA VAL A 179 -10.13 -3.66 0.16
C VAL A 179 -10.21 -4.72 -0.94
N VAL A 180 -9.95 -5.99 -0.61
CA VAL A 180 -10.09 -7.11 -1.55
C VAL A 180 -11.54 -7.19 -2.04
N HIS A 181 -11.75 -7.47 -3.32
CA HIS A 181 -13.09 -7.55 -3.89
C HIS A 181 -13.94 -8.62 -3.15
N PRO A 182 -15.20 -8.34 -2.76
CA PRO A 182 -16.00 -9.28 -1.95
C PRO A 182 -16.18 -10.67 -2.59
N GLU A 183 -16.25 -10.73 -3.93
CA GLU A 183 -16.27 -12.03 -4.62
C GLU A 183 -14.97 -12.83 -4.46
N LEU A 184 -13.83 -12.14 -4.41
CA LEU A 184 -12.52 -12.75 -4.19
C LEU A 184 -12.33 -13.14 -2.74
N GLU A 185 -12.80 -12.31 -1.80
CA GLU A 185 -12.84 -12.70 -0.37
C GLU A 185 -13.56 -14.03 -0.19
N ARG A 186 -14.72 -14.21 -0.84
CA ARG A 186 -15.45 -15.48 -0.81
C ARG A 186 -14.72 -16.63 -1.52
N LYS A 187 -14.12 -16.39 -2.70
CA LYS A 187 -13.41 -17.45 -3.45
C LYS A 187 -12.14 -17.93 -2.73
N LEU A 188 -11.51 -17.05 -1.96
CA LEU A 188 -10.30 -17.34 -1.20
C LEU A 188 -10.58 -17.82 0.23
N ASP A 189 -11.84 -17.88 0.65
CA ASP A 189 -12.26 -18.25 2.01
C ASP A 189 -11.66 -17.33 3.09
N LEU A 190 -11.65 -16.02 2.82
CA LEU A 190 -11.20 -14.99 3.75
C LEU A 190 -12.30 -14.64 4.76
N ASN A 191 -11.93 -14.62 6.05
CA ASN A 191 -12.84 -14.25 7.12
C ASN A 191 -13.02 -12.73 7.22
N GLY A 192 -13.94 -12.21 6.41
CA GLY A 192 -14.34 -10.80 6.41
C GLY A 192 -13.35 -9.87 5.71
N ARG A 193 -13.56 -8.58 5.93
CA ARG A 193 -12.89 -7.50 5.19
C ARG A 193 -11.37 -7.61 5.32
N THR A 194 -10.71 -7.78 4.18
CA THR A 194 -9.24 -7.87 4.07
C THR A 194 -8.73 -6.74 3.18
N LEU A 195 -7.68 -6.06 3.62
CA LEU A 195 -7.08 -4.95 2.89
C LEU A 195 -5.66 -5.27 2.50
N VAL A 196 -5.27 -4.90 1.29
CA VAL A 196 -3.94 -5.14 0.74
C VAL A 196 -3.33 -3.85 0.20
N PHE A 197 -2.00 -3.79 0.19
CA PHE A 197 -1.25 -2.82 -0.59
C PHE A 197 -0.05 -3.50 -1.25
N GLU A 198 0.46 -2.89 -2.30
CA GLU A 198 1.74 -3.26 -2.91
C GLU A 198 2.39 -2.00 -3.52
N LEU A 199 3.68 -1.80 -3.23
CA LEU A 199 4.49 -0.68 -3.70
C LEU A 199 5.71 -1.19 -4.47
N LEU A 200 6.06 -0.48 -5.55
CA LEU A 200 7.34 -0.58 -6.24
C LEU A 200 8.44 0.03 -5.36
N TRP A 201 9.26 -0.81 -4.73
CA TRP A 201 10.24 -0.36 -3.75
C TRP A 201 11.23 0.65 -4.36
N ASN A 202 11.70 0.40 -5.58
CA ASN A 202 12.67 1.27 -6.24
C ASN A 202 12.14 2.70 -6.47
N LYS A 203 10.82 2.91 -6.49
CA LYS A 203 10.20 4.23 -6.65
C LYS A 203 10.13 5.03 -5.34
N VAL A 204 10.24 4.34 -4.21
CA VAL A 204 10.19 4.93 -2.86
C VAL A 204 11.52 4.79 -2.11
N ALA A 205 12.57 4.27 -2.76
CA ALA A 205 13.89 4.04 -2.18
C ALA A 205 14.74 5.32 -2.03
N ASP A 206 14.23 6.48 -2.48
CA ASP A 206 14.89 7.78 -2.38
C ASP A 206 14.12 8.74 -1.47
N ARG A 207 14.83 9.36 -0.53
CA ARG A 207 14.31 10.39 0.38
C ARG A 207 14.91 11.76 0.14
N VAL A 208 14.14 12.80 0.47
CA VAL A 208 14.58 14.19 0.48
C VAL A 208 15.51 14.41 1.67
N LEU A 209 16.63 15.08 1.44
CA LEU A 209 17.50 15.55 2.51
C LEU A 209 16.93 16.86 3.07
N PRO A 210 16.82 17.00 4.40
CA PRO A 210 16.27 18.20 4.99
C PRO A 210 17.16 19.40 4.66
N ASP A 211 16.55 20.44 4.10
CA ASP A 211 17.17 21.75 3.95
C ASP A 211 16.63 22.69 5.04
N ALA A 212 17.53 23.28 5.82
CA ALA A 212 17.15 24.08 6.96
C ALA A 212 16.53 25.41 6.50
N ARG A 213 15.27 25.63 6.85
CA ARG A 213 14.55 26.88 6.56
C ARG A 213 14.38 27.71 7.82
N GLU A 214 14.46 29.03 7.68
CA GLU A 214 14.20 29.94 8.79
C GLU A 214 12.75 29.84 9.23
N ILE A 215 12.53 29.80 10.54
CA ILE A 215 11.19 29.79 11.15
C ILE A 215 10.85 31.21 11.57
N SER A 216 9.65 31.66 11.19
CA SER A 216 9.16 32.99 11.59
C SER A 216 9.06 33.10 13.11
N ARG A 217 9.53 34.24 13.65
CA ARG A 217 9.35 34.60 15.07
C ARG A 217 7.99 35.24 15.35
N PHE A 218 7.20 35.51 14.32
CA PHE A 218 5.89 36.13 14.43
C PHE A 218 4.79 35.08 14.61
N PRO A 219 3.72 35.40 15.37
CA PRO A 219 2.61 34.47 15.56
C PRO A 219 1.86 34.19 14.26
N ALA A 220 1.42 32.94 14.08
CA ALA A 220 0.57 32.54 12.97
C ALA A 220 -0.91 32.87 13.26
N ASN A 221 -1.69 33.05 12.19
CA ASN A 221 -3.14 33.24 12.27
C ASN A 221 -3.85 32.02 11.68
N ARG A 222 -4.84 31.49 12.40
CA ARG A 222 -5.73 30.43 11.89
C ARG A 222 -7.06 31.03 11.43
N ARG A 223 -7.56 30.56 10.29
CA ARG A 223 -8.90 30.86 9.78
C ARG A 223 -9.51 29.57 9.27
N ASP A 224 -10.74 29.30 9.69
CA ASP A 224 -11.50 28.14 9.23
C ASP A 224 -12.48 28.58 8.14
N ILE A 225 -12.69 27.70 7.15
CA ILE A 225 -13.65 27.90 6.06
C ILE A 225 -14.52 26.64 5.92
N ALA A 226 -15.79 26.84 5.58
CA ALA A 226 -16.68 25.75 5.21
C ALA A 226 -16.85 25.78 3.68
N VAL A 227 -16.47 24.68 3.03
CA VAL A 227 -16.47 24.57 1.56
C VAL A 227 -17.48 23.51 1.17
N VAL A 228 -18.54 23.91 0.46
CA VAL A 228 -19.60 23.01 -0.02
C VAL A 228 -19.32 22.66 -1.48
N VAL A 229 -19.22 21.37 -1.78
CA VAL A 229 -18.91 20.81 -3.10
C VAL A 229 -19.77 19.56 -3.36
N ALA A 230 -19.69 19.00 -4.56
CA ALA A 230 -20.30 17.72 -4.87
C ALA A 230 -19.57 16.55 -4.18
N GLU A 231 -20.30 15.48 -3.84
CA GLU A 231 -19.78 14.30 -3.12
C GLU A 231 -18.62 13.58 -3.84
N ASN A 232 -18.55 13.70 -5.16
CA ASN A 232 -17.53 13.06 -5.98
C ASN A 232 -16.24 13.89 -6.14
N VAL A 233 -16.17 15.08 -5.55
CA VAL A 233 -14.96 15.92 -5.58
C VAL A 233 -13.98 15.41 -4.51
N PRO A 234 -12.77 14.96 -4.88
CA PRO A 234 -11.79 14.50 -3.90
C PRO A 234 -11.38 15.64 -2.96
N ALA A 235 -11.45 15.42 -1.64
CA ALA A 235 -11.02 16.41 -0.65
C ALA A 235 -9.53 16.79 -0.80
N ALA A 236 -8.71 15.86 -1.30
CA ALA A 236 -7.30 16.12 -1.58
C ALA A 236 -7.10 17.22 -2.63
N ASP A 237 -7.95 17.31 -3.64
CA ASP A 237 -7.86 18.31 -4.71
C ASP A 237 -8.15 19.71 -4.15
N ILE A 238 -9.11 19.83 -3.23
CA ILE A 238 -9.43 21.08 -2.53
C ILE A 238 -8.23 21.54 -1.69
N ILE A 239 -7.63 20.62 -0.92
CA ILE A 239 -6.45 20.92 -0.10
C ILE A 239 -5.26 21.34 -0.98
N ALA A 240 -5.04 20.63 -2.10
CA ALA A 240 -3.97 20.93 -3.04
C ALA A 240 -4.14 22.32 -3.67
N GLU A 241 -5.36 22.69 -4.07
CA GLU A 241 -5.63 24.01 -4.63
C GLU A 241 -5.42 25.13 -3.60
N CYS A 242 -5.83 24.93 -2.34
CA CYS A 242 -5.53 25.87 -1.26
C CYS A 242 -4.03 26.09 -1.06
N LYS A 243 -3.22 25.01 -1.03
CA LYS A 243 -1.76 25.10 -0.90
C LYS A 243 -1.13 25.80 -2.11
N LYS A 244 -1.61 25.51 -3.32
CA LYS A 244 -1.11 26.06 -4.58
C LYS A 244 -1.35 27.55 -4.74
N VAL A 245 -2.51 28.06 -4.32
CA VAL A 245 -2.81 29.51 -4.38
C VAL A 245 -2.09 30.27 -3.25
N GLY A 246 -1.93 29.62 -2.10
CA GLY A 246 -1.45 30.24 -0.85
C GLY A 246 0.06 30.29 -0.64
N VAL A 247 0.89 29.96 -1.64
CA VAL A 247 2.34 29.62 -1.52
C VAL A 247 3.16 30.48 -0.54
N ASN A 248 2.92 31.79 -0.49
CA ASN A 248 3.74 32.70 0.32
C ASN A 248 3.23 32.95 1.74
N GLN A 249 1.94 32.73 2.01
CA GLN A 249 1.29 33.11 3.28
C GLN A 249 0.61 31.94 4.00
N VAL A 250 0.16 30.94 3.24
CA VAL A 250 -0.49 29.74 3.77
C VAL A 250 0.59 28.72 4.09
N VAL A 251 0.88 28.55 5.38
CA VAL A 251 1.89 27.62 5.89
C VAL A 251 1.31 26.24 6.26
N GLY A 252 -0.02 26.10 6.24
CA GLY A 252 -0.69 24.84 6.56
C GLY A 252 -2.15 24.84 6.14
N VAL A 253 -2.62 23.71 5.63
CA VAL A 253 -4.01 23.43 5.27
C VAL A 253 -4.36 22.08 5.86
N ASN A 254 -5.42 22.01 6.67
CA ASN A 254 -5.83 20.79 7.35
C ASN A 254 -7.35 20.62 7.29
N LEU A 255 -7.80 19.44 6.89
CA LEU A 255 -9.20 19.03 6.98
C LEU A 255 -9.49 18.48 8.37
N PHE A 256 -10.56 18.93 9.00
CA PHE A 256 -10.91 18.49 10.36
C PHE A 256 -12.34 17.94 10.48
N ASP A 257 -13.18 18.14 9.45
CA ASP A 257 -14.56 17.65 9.42
C ASP A 257 -15.04 17.48 7.97
N VAL A 258 -15.92 16.50 7.72
CA VAL A 258 -16.57 16.21 6.41
C VAL A 258 -18.03 15.85 6.64
#